data_AF-A0A9D5CW74-F1
#
_entry.id   AF-A0A9D5CW74-F1
#
_cell.length_a   1.000
_cell.length_b   1.000
_cell.length_c   1.000
_cell.angle_alpha   90.00
_cell.angle_beta   90.00
_cell.angle_gamma   90.00
#
_symmetry.space_group_name_H-M   'P 1'
#
loop_
_entity.id
_entity.type
_entity.pdbx_description
1 polymer ?
#
loop_
_entity_poly.entity_id
_entity_poly.type
_entity_poly.pdbx_seq_one_letter_code
_entity_poly.pdbx_strand_id
1 'polypeptide(L)'
;MSTGFQCGSCLEASRSAEKTLNNLKMFEEVSMLSKKVCQALPVDLEIKCLKKSEDYIQYTQSMFQELFHEESLCNSTRLCSNENRVPSNGFLTDKESGGGSCSKCSKTVGKLISDLKDPRMKTKVTNAMLNFCEEKDENHQKCDETVYQYGAVVLDKLEHAKSKDLCKALSICGGGDDEDDD
;
A
#
# COMPACT_ATOMS: atom_id res chain seq x y z
N MET A 1 30.93 -9.81 -9.58
CA MET A 1 30.87 -11.25 -9.26
C MET A 1 29.85 -11.59 -8.16
N SER A 2 29.58 -10.72 -7.17
CA SER A 2 28.61 -11.03 -6.08
C SER A 2 27.13 -10.93 -6.46
N THR A 3 26.75 -10.10 -7.45
CA THR A 3 25.35 -9.82 -7.79
C THR A 3 24.59 -11.04 -8.32
N GLY A 4 25.26 -11.91 -9.08
CA GLY A 4 24.64 -13.13 -9.63
C GLY A 4 24.35 -14.20 -8.56
N PHE A 5 25.21 -14.30 -7.54
CA PHE A 5 25.00 -15.23 -6.43
C PHE A 5 23.82 -14.79 -5.55
N GLN A 6 23.75 -13.49 -5.22
CA GLN A 6 22.65 -12.91 -4.44
C GLN A 6 21.29 -13.08 -5.15
N CYS A 7 21.25 -12.89 -6.46
CA CYS A 7 20.07 -13.12 -7.26
C CYS A 7 19.65 -14.60 -7.25
N GLY A 8 20.59 -15.52 -7.50
CA GLY A 8 20.32 -16.95 -7.50
C GLY A 8 19.75 -17.44 -6.17
N SER A 9 20.37 -17.05 -5.04
CA SER A 9 19.88 -17.39 -3.70
C SER A 9 18.51 -16.80 -3.39
N CYS A 10 18.25 -15.55 -3.83
CA CYS A 10 16.94 -14.94 -3.66
C CYS A 10 15.86 -15.70 -4.44
N LEU A 11 16.11 -16.02 -5.71
CA LEU A 11 15.14 -16.72 -6.56
C LEU A 11 14.81 -18.11 -6.01
N GLU A 12 15.81 -18.82 -5.49
CA GLU A 12 15.61 -20.12 -4.85
C GLU A 12 14.72 -19.99 -3.60
N ALA A 13 14.99 -19.00 -2.74
CA ALA A 13 14.18 -18.72 -1.56
C ALA A 13 12.75 -18.30 -1.94
N SER A 14 12.59 -17.43 -2.96
CA SER A 14 11.28 -16.95 -3.43
C SER A 14 10.42 -18.10 -3.96
N ARG A 15 11.00 -18.99 -4.78
CA ARG A 15 10.28 -20.17 -5.30
C ARG A 15 9.89 -21.16 -4.20
N SER A 16 10.76 -21.32 -3.19
CA SER A 16 10.45 -22.16 -2.03
C SER A 16 9.27 -21.60 -1.23
N ALA A 17 9.26 -20.28 -1.02
CA ALA A 17 8.14 -19.58 -0.37
C ALA A 17 6.86 -19.66 -1.21
N GLU A 18 6.91 -19.38 -2.51
CA GLU A 18 5.78 -19.50 -3.44
C GLU A 18 5.17 -20.91 -3.42
N LYS A 19 6.00 -21.95 -3.48
CA LYS A 19 5.54 -23.34 -3.39
C LYS A 19 4.87 -23.66 -2.05
N THR A 20 5.41 -23.12 -0.97
CA THR A 20 4.83 -23.27 0.38
C THR A 20 3.49 -22.56 0.50
N LEU A 21 3.37 -21.36 -0.08
CA LEU A 21 2.16 -20.53 -0.03
C LEU A 21 1.05 -21.01 -0.97
N ASN A 22 1.41 -21.59 -2.12
CA ASN A 22 0.47 -22.26 -3.00
C ASN A 22 -0.06 -23.58 -2.41
N ASN A 23 0.56 -24.06 -1.33
CA ASN A 23 0.02 -25.16 -0.55
C ASN A 23 -0.97 -24.63 0.49
N LEU A 24 -2.23 -25.08 0.39
CA LEU A 24 -3.35 -24.64 1.22
C LEU A 24 -3.12 -24.76 2.73
N LYS A 25 -2.16 -25.59 3.15
CA LYS A 25 -1.94 -25.95 4.56
C LYS A 25 -1.65 -24.75 5.48
N MET A 26 -0.87 -23.75 5.04
CA MET A 26 -0.55 -22.58 5.88
C MET A 26 -1.80 -21.74 6.17
N PHE A 27 -2.55 -21.38 5.13
CA PHE A 27 -3.76 -20.56 5.28
C PHE A 27 -4.93 -21.32 5.90
N GLU A 28 -4.96 -22.65 5.76
CA GLU A 28 -5.90 -23.52 6.45
C GLU A 28 -5.69 -23.50 7.97
N GLU A 29 -4.45 -23.58 8.45
CA GLU A 29 -4.13 -23.47 9.88
C GLU A 29 -4.54 -22.10 10.46
N VAL A 30 -4.31 -21.02 9.70
CA VAL A 30 -4.73 -19.66 10.08
C VAL A 30 -6.26 -19.54 10.09
N SER A 31 -6.96 -20.09 9.09
CA SER A 31 -8.42 -20.12 9.02
C SER A 31 -9.02 -20.89 10.20
N MET A 32 -8.44 -22.03 10.57
CA MET A 32 -8.88 -22.80 11.75
C MET A 32 -8.70 -22.03 13.06
N LEU A 33 -7.57 -21.34 13.23
CA LEU A 33 -7.33 -20.51 14.42
C LEU A 33 -8.31 -19.33 14.48
N SER A 34 -8.47 -18.62 13.36
CA SER A 34 -9.43 -17.54 13.21
C SER A 34 -10.84 -17.99 13.59
N LYS A 35 -11.29 -19.14 13.08
CA LYS A 35 -12.60 -19.71 13.41
C LYS A 35 -12.76 -19.96 14.91
N LYS A 36 -11.76 -20.56 15.57
CA LYS A 36 -11.78 -20.80 17.01
C LYS A 36 -11.90 -19.51 17.82
N VAL A 37 -11.17 -18.47 17.40
CA VAL A 37 -11.25 -17.14 18.05
C VAL A 37 -12.62 -16.53 17.87
N CYS A 38 -13.17 -16.56 16.65
CA CYS A 38 -14.49 -15.99 16.39
C CYS A 38 -15.62 -16.73 17.13
N GLN A 39 -15.52 -18.04 17.30
CA GLN A 39 -16.49 -18.86 18.06
C GLN A 39 -16.51 -18.58 19.57
N ALA A 40 -15.49 -17.90 20.11
CA ALA A 40 -15.48 -17.48 21.50
C ALA A 40 -16.28 -16.18 21.74
N LEU A 41 -16.75 -15.53 20.67
CA LEU A 41 -17.51 -14.29 20.73
C LEU A 41 -19.03 -14.54 20.80
N PRO A 42 -19.81 -13.57 21.30
CA PRO A 42 -21.26 -13.55 21.12
C PRO A 42 -21.66 -13.70 19.64
N VAL A 43 -22.84 -14.29 19.38
CA VAL A 43 -23.31 -14.69 18.03
C VAL A 43 -23.26 -13.55 17.00
N ASP A 44 -23.61 -12.34 17.40
CA ASP A 44 -23.59 -11.16 16.54
C ASP A 44 -22.17 -10.74 16.14
N LEU A 45 -21.20 -10.90 17.05
CA LEU A 45 -19.79 -10.63 16.82
C LEU A 45 -19.08 -11.79 16.10
N GLU A 46 -19.48 -13.04 16.34
CA GLU A 46 -18.94 -14.21 15.64
C GLU A 46 -19.09 -14.07 14.13
N ILE A 47 -20.28 -13.70 13.64
CA ILE A 47 -20.55 -13.55 12.21
C ILE A 47 -19.67 -12.45 11.58
N LYS A 48 -19.55 -11.30 12.26
CA LYS A 48 -18.72 -10.17 11.79
C LYS A 48 -17.24 -10.53 11.81
N CYS A 49 -16.79 -11.24 12.85
CA CYS A 49 -15.43 -11.75 12.98
C CYS A 49 -15.09 -12.72 11.86
N LEU A 50 -15.92 -13.76 11.64
CA LEU A 50 -15.68 -14.76 10.61
C LEU A 50 -15.55 -14.14 9.23
N LYS A 51 -16.45 -13.21 8.88
CA LYS A 51 -16.39 -12.51 7.59
C LYS A 51 -15.10 -11.71 7.43
N LYS A 52 -14.77 -10.85 8.40
CA LYS A 52 -13.56 -10.01 8.32
C LYS A 52 -12.29 -10.86 8.27
N SER A 53 -12.22 -11.89 9.10
CA SER A 53 -11.04 -12.75 9.13
C SER A 53 -10.85 -13.50 7.82
N GLU A 54 -11.93 -14.02 7.21
CA GLU A 54 -11.86 -14.65 5.89
C GLU A 54 -11.37 -13.65 4.82
N ASP A 55 -11.94 -12.44 4.79
CA ASP A 55 -11.53 -11.38 3.85
C ASP A 55 -10.03 -11.04 4.00
N TYR A 56 -9.52 -10.92 5.24
CA TYR A 56 -8.11 -10.65 5.50
C TYR A 56 -7.20 -11.83 5.12
N ILE A 57 -7.63 -13.06 5.38
CA ILE A 57 -6.88 -14.27 5.01
C ILE A 57 -6.73 -14.35 3.49
N GLN A 58 -7.82 -14.16 2.75
CA GLN A 58 -7.81 -14.18 1.29
C GLN A 58 -6.93 -13.06 0.72
N TYR A 59 -7.09 -11.83 1.21
CA TYR A 59 -6.26 -10.70 0.79
C TYR A 59 -4.76 -10.95 1.03
N THR A 60 -4.42 -11.47 2.21
CA THR A 60 -3.04 -11.79 2.59
C THR A 60 -2.47 -12.91 1.72
N GLN A 61 -3.28 -13.93 1.41
CA GLN A 61 -2.89 -15.01 0.50
C GLN A 61 -2.55 -14.48 -0.89
N SER A 62 -3.41 -13.64 -1.48
CA SER A 62 -3.17 -13.04 -2.79
C SER A 62 -1.91 -12.18 -2.79
N MET A 63 -1.73 -11.34 -1.76
CA MET A 63 -0.53 -10.51 -1.62
C MET A 63 0.75 -11.34 -1.58
N PHE A 64 0.77 -12.43 -0.80
CA PHE A 64 1.94 -13.29 -0.72
C PHE A 64 2.21 -14.03 -2.03
N GLN A 65 1.17 -14.52 -2.70
CA GLN A 65 1.32 -15.13 -4.02
C GLN A 65 1.98 -14.16 -5.01
N GLU A 66 1.52 -12.92 -5.07
CA GLU A 66 2.11 -11.88 -5.95
C GLU A 66 3.54 -11.50 -5.55
N LEU A 67 3.83 -11.42 -4.25
CA LEU A 67 5.15 -11.04 -3.76
C LEU A 67 6.22 -12.07 -4.12
N PHE A 68 5.91 -13.36 -3.96
CA PHE A 68 6.87 -14.44 -4.18
C PHE A 68 6.89 -14.98 -5.61
N HIS A 69 5.94 -14.54 -6.46
CA HIS A 69 5.87 -14.94 -7.86
C HIS A 69 7.07 -14.45 -8.66
N GLU A 70 7.63 -15.37 -9.44
CA GLU A 70 8.74 -15.10 -10.37
C GLU A 70 9.93 -14.39 -9.70
N GLU A 71 10.22 -13.16 -10.13
CA GLU A 71 11.33 -12.33 -9.63
C GLU A 71 10.83 -11.16 -8.76
N SER A 72 9.53 -11.08 -8.46
CA SER A 72 8.89 -9.92 -7.83
C SER A 72 9.60 -9.48 -6.52
N LEU A 73 9.76 -10.42 -5.58
CA LEU A 73 10.52 -10.21 -4.35
C LEU A 73 11.98 -9.80 -4.63
N CYS A 74 12.66 -10.52 -5.50
CA CYS A 74 14.10 -10.35 -5.74
C CYS A 74 14.45 -9.05 -6.47
N ASN A 75 13.53 -8.58 -7.31
CA ASN A 75 13.61 -7.27 -7.95
C ASN A 75 13.26 -6.15 -6.95
N SER A 76 12.30 -6.36 -6.05
CA SER A 76 11.95 -5.40 -4.97
C SER A 76 13.09 -5.14 -4.00
N THR A 77 13.85 -6.18 -3.72
CA THR A 77 15.00 -6.13 -2.82
C THR A 77 16.30 -5.73 -3.53
N ARG A 78 16.26 -5.55 -4.87
CA ARG A 78 17.43 -5.30 -5.74
C ARG A 78 18.49 -6.40 -5.72
N LEU A 79 18.18 -7.56 -5.15
CA LEU A 79 19.07 -8.72 -5.11
C LEU A 79 19.27 -9.34 -6.49
N CYS A 80 18.26 -9.23 -7.36
CA CYS A 80 18.39 -9.45 -8.79
C CYS A 80 18.53 -8.11 -9.52
N SER A 81 19.76 -7.60 -9.60
CA SER A 81 20.07 -6.44 -10.43
C SER A 81 20.67 -6.90 -11.75
N ASN A 82 19.94 -6.69 -12.84
CA ASN A 82 20.49 -6.78 -14.19
C ASN A 82 21.41 -5.57 -14.38
N GLU A 83 22.69 -5.74 -14.71
CA GLU A 83 23.60 -4.61 -14.97
C GLU A 83 23.18 -3.72 -16.16
N ASN A 84 22.04 -3.97 -16.81
CA ASN A 84 21.37 -3.08 -17.77
C ASN A 84 19.86 -2.91 -17.55
N ARG A 85 19.34 -3.22 -16.35
CA ARG A 85 17.99 -2.78 -15.94
C ARG A 85 18.04 -2.42 -14.48
N VAL A 86 17.89 -1.15 -14.16
CA VAL A 86 17.57 -0.68 -12.82
C VAL A 86 16.23 -1.30 -12.41
N PRO A 87 16.15 -2.16 -11.38
CA PRO A 87 14.88 -2.53 -10.77
C PRO A 87 14.75 -1.74 -9.47
N SER A 88 13.92 -0.71 -9.50
CA SER A 88 13.32 -0.16 -8.29
C SER A 88 11.93 -0.76 -8.22
N ASN A 89 11.77 -1.90 -7.56
CA ASN A 89 10.44 -2.38 -7.18
C ASN A 89 10.11 -1.78 -5.80
N GLY A 90 9.93 -0.46 -5.80
CA GLY A 90 8.90 0.14 -4.98
C GLY A 90 7.59 -0.02 -5.75
N PHE A 91 6.59 -0.55 -5.07
CA PHE A 91 5.16 -0.52 -5.38
C PHE A 91 4.79 0.37 -6.59
N LEU A 92 4.20 -0.24 -7.63
CA LEU A 92 3.68 0.40 -8.85
C LEU A 92 4.74 0.87 -9.86
N THR A 93 5.24 -0.05 -10.70
CA THR A 93 5.75 0.35 -12.01
C THR A 93 5.00 -0.38 -13.11
N ASP A 94 3.94 0.25 -13.60
CA ASP A 94 3.58 0.12 -15.01
C ASP A 94 4.82 0.54 -15.81
N LYS A 95 5.45 -0.45 -16.42
CA LYS A 95 6.54 -0.24 -17.36
C LYS A 95 5.96 0.27 -18.67
N GLU A 96 5.70 1.57 -18.71
CA GLU A 96 5.68 2.33 -19.95
C GLU A 96 6.27 3.72 -19.67
N SER A 97 7.52 3.89 -20.13
CA SER A 97 8.24 5.16 -20.36
C SER A 97 8.24 6.18 -19.19
N GLY A 98 9.44 6.56 -18.73
CA GLY A 98 9.69 7.56 -17.68
C GLY A 98 9.20 8.98 -18.01
N GLY A 99 7.89 9.12 -18.12
CA GLY A 99 7.16 10.33 -18.49
C GLY A 99 5.63 10.11 -18.39
N GLY A 100 5.14 8.87 -18.51
CA GLY A 100 3.71 8.55 -18.42
C GLY A 100 3.15 8.53 -17.00
N SER A 101 3.64 7.63 -16.15
CA SER A 101 3.09 7.41 -14.79
C SER A 101 3.35 8.57 -13.84
N CYS A 102 4.53 9.18 -13.89
CA CYS A 102 4.82 10.39 -13.10
C CYS A 102 3.97 11.59 -13.55
N SER A 103 3.76 11.78 -14.86
CA SER A 103 2.86 12.83 -15.37
C SER A 103 1.41 12.58 -14.97
N LYS A 104 0.93 11.34 -15.10
CA LYS A 104 -0.42 10.94 -14.63
C LYS A 104 -0.58 11.18 -13.14
N CYS A 105 0.38 10.79 -12.31
CA CYS A 105 0.37 11.06 -10.88
C CYS A 105 0.34 12.57 -10.61
N SER A 106 1.26 13.34 -11.21
CA SER A 106 1.37 14.78 -10.99
C SER A 106 0.10 15.52 -11.39
N LYS A 107 -0.57 15.11 -12.48
CA LYS A 107 -1.85 15.65 -12.92
C LYS A 107 -2.98 15.29 -11.97
N THR A 108 -3.10 14.01 -11.58
CA THR A 108 -4.15 13.55 -10.67
C THR A 108 -4.01 14.18 -9.29
N VAL A 109 -2.81 14.14 -8.72
CA VAL A 109 -2.49 14.76 -7.42
C VAL A 109 -2.64 16.28 -7.51
N GLY A 110 -2.23 16.90 -8.61
CA GLY A 110 -2.43 18.33 -8.84
C GLY A 110 -3.91 18.74 -8.84
N LYS A 111 -4.78 17.91 -9.44
CA LYS A 111 -6.23 18.11 -9.39
C LYS A 111 -6.76 17.98 -7.95
N LEU A 112 -6.33 16.96 -7.21
CA LEU A 112 -6.73 16.77 -5.81
C LEU A 112 -6.30 17.96 -4.93
N ILE A 113 -5.06 18.43 -5.08
CA ILE A 113 -4.55 19.65 -4.41
C ILE A 113 -5.41 20.86 -4.78
N SER A 114 -5.76 21.00 -6.06
CA SER A 114 -6.62 22.11 -6.51
C SER A 114 -8.03 22.03 -5.92
N ASP A 115 -8.61 20.83 -5.82
CA ASP A 115 -9.92 20.63 -5.23
C ASP A 115 -9.91 20.96 -3.73
N LEU A 116 -8.79 20.70 -3.03
CA LEU A 116 -8.61 21.05 -1.62
C LEU A 116 -8.60 22.57 -1.36
N LYS A 117 -8.40 23.42 -2.37
CA LYS A 117 -8.54 24.88 -2.21
C LYS A 117 -9.98 25.31 -1.96
N ASP A 118 -10.98 24.49 -2.35
CA ASP A 118 -12.37 24.73 -1.98
C ASP A 118 -12.59 24.30 -0.51
N PRO A 119 -13.00 25.23 0.37
CA PRO A 119 -13.32 24.91 1.76
C PRO A 119 -14.35 23.79 1.89
N ARG A 120 -15.28 23.65 0.94
CA ARG A 120 -16.29 22.58 0.93
C ARG A 120 -15.64 21.22 0.73
N MET A 121 -14.57 21.14 -0.06
CA MET A 121 -13.82 19.90 -0.24
C MET A 121 -13.07 19.54 1.05
N LYS A 122 -12.43 20.51 1.71
CA LYS A 122 -11.78 20.28 3.01
C LYS A 122 -12.76 19.72 4.03
N THR A 123 -13.96 20.30 4.14
CA THR A 123 -15.02 19.78 5.03
C THR A 123 -15.44 18.36 4.66
N LYS A 124 -15.62 18.03 3.38
CA LYS A 124 -15.96 16.67 2.94
C LYS A 124 -14.89 15.66 3.34
N VAL A 125 -13.62 16.02 3.18
CA VAL A 125 -12.49 15.15 3.57
C VAL A 125 -12.43 14.96 5.08
N THR A 126 -12.59 16.02 5.87
CA THR A 126 -12.65 15.92 7.34
C THR A 126 -13.81 15.03 7.80
N ASN A 127 -15.00 15.21 7.22
CA ASN A 127 -16.15 14.37 7.57
C ASN A 127 -15.93 12.90 7.19
N ALA A 128 -15.29 12.63 6.05
CA ALA A 128 -14.93 11.25 5.69
C ALA A 128 -13.95 10.62 6.69
N MET A 129 -12.99 11.39 7.22
CA MET A 129 -12.08 10.93 8.26
C MET A 129 -12.80 10.66 9.59
N LEU A 130 -13.75 11.51 10.00
CA LEU A 130 -14.56 11.31 11.20
C LEU A 130 -15.47 10.08 11.07
N ASN A 131 -16.13 9.89 9.93
CA ASN A 131 -16.92 8.70 9.67
C ASN A 131 -16.06 7.41 9.73
N PHE A 132 -14.81 7.47 9.28
CA PHE A 132 -13.87 6.36 9.43
C PHE A 132 -13.50 6.11 10.90
N CYS A 133 -13.39 7.16 11.71
CA CYS A 133 -13.19 7.03 13.16
C CYS A 133 -14.39 6.36 13.85
N GLU A 134 -15.63 6.67 13.44
CA GLU A 134 -16.86 6.04 13.94
C GLU A 134 -16.89 4.52 13.69
N GLU A 135 -16.31 4.04 12.59
CA GLU A 135 -16.20 2.60 12.30
C GLU A 135 -15.22 1.84 13.23
N LYS A 136 -14.43 2.56 14.05
CA LYS A 136 -13.43 2.01 14.97
C LYS A 136 -13.93 2.07 16.42
N ASP A 137 -14.80 1.12 16.79
CA ASP A 137 -15.48 1.05 18.11
C ASP A 137 -14.58 1.32 19.34
N GLU A 138 -13.34 0.83 19.38
CA GLU A 138 -12.49 0.94 20.59
C GLU A 138 -11.60 2.19 20.66
N ASN A 139 -11.46 2.95 19.57
CA ASN A 139 -10.53 4.11 19.50
C ASN A 139 -11.17 5.36 18.87
N HIS A 140 -12.48 5.37 18.68
CA HIS A 140 -13.24 6.44 18.03
C HIS A 140 -12.91 7.83 18.60
N GLN A 141 -13.01 8.02 19.92
CA GLN A 141 -12.75 9.32 20.55
C GLN A 141 -11.32 9.84 20.29
N LYS A 142 -10.31 8.99 20.44
CA LYS A 142 -8.91 9.37 20.21
C LYS A 142 -8.63 9.65 18.73
N CYS A 143 -9.33 8.93 17.84
CA CYS A 143 -9.27 9.17 16.40
C CYS A 143 -9.87 10.54 16.05
N ASP A 144 -11.05 10.86 16.57
CA ASP A 144 -11.69 12.17 16.38
C ASP A 144 -10.83 13.31 16.89
N GLU A 145 -10.30 13.19 18.12
CA GLU A 145 -9.38 14.17 18.69
C GLU A 145 -8.18 14.41 17.79
N THR A 146 -7.62 13.36 17.19
CA THR A 146 -6.51 13.45 16.23
C THR A 146 -6.93 14.16 14.94
N VAL A 147 -8.11 13.84 14.39
CA VAL A 147 -8.65 14.47 13.18
C VAL A 147 -8.90 15.96 13.42
N TYR A 148 -9.47 16.35 14.55
CA TYR A 148 -9.66 17.76 14.89
C TYR A 148 -8.34 18.49 15.14
N GLN A 149 -7.39 17.84 15.84
CA GLN A 149 -6.11 18.45 16.18
C GLN A 149 -5.22 18.69 14.96
N TYR A 150 -5.14 17.71 14.05
CA TYR A 150 -4.17 17.75 12.94
C TYR A 150 -4.80 17.91 11.57
N GLY A 151 -6.09 17.57 11.39
CA GLY A 151 -6.73 17.52 10.08
C GLY A 151 -6.66 18.85 9.34
N ALA A 152 -6.99 19.96 9.99
CA ALA A 152 -6.91 21.28 9.38
C ALA A 152 -5.47 21.63 8.94
N VAL A 153 -4.47 21.35 9.80
CA VAL A 153 -3.05 21.62 9.53
C VAL A 153 -2.54 20.76 8.37
N VAL A 154 -2.95 19.49 8.30
CA VAL A 154 -2.56 18.58 7.22
C VAL A 154 -3.19 19.01 5.90
N LEU A 155 -4.48 19.35 5.88
CA LEU A 155 -5.16 19.81 4.67
C LEU A 155 -4.60 21.14 4.14
N ASP A 156 -4.25 22.06 5.04
CA ASP A 156 -3.55 23.31 4.69
C ASP A 156 -2.15 23.06 4.12
N LYS A 157 -1.39 22.11 4.68
CA LYS A 157 -0.10 21.73 4.10
C LYS A 157 -0.26 21.08 2.72
N LEU A 158 -1.29 20.25 2.54
CA LEU A 158 -1.54 19.55 1.28
C LEU A 158 -1.96 20.49 0.15
N GLU A 159 -2.76 21.52 0.42
CA GLU A 159 -3.18 22.47 -0.64
C GLU A 159 -2.00 23.30 -1.20
N HIS A 160 -0.91 23.40 -0.44
CA HIS A 160 0.33 24.09 -0.82
C HIS A 160 1.44 23.13 -1.30
N ALA A 161 1.20 21.83 -1.28
CA ALA A 161 2.19 20.85 -1.69
C ALA A 161 2.41 20.88 -3.21
N LYS A 162 3.62 20.55 -3.65
CA LYS A 162 3.88 20.29 -5.07
C LYS A 162 3.46 18.87 -5.40
N SER A 163 2.65 18.71 -6.45
CA SER A 163 2.16 17.39 -6.86
C SER A 163 3.29 16.41 -7.20
N LYS A 164 4.36 16.88 -7.84
CA LYS A 164 5.59 16.08 -8.10
C LYS A 164 6.24 15.59 -6.81
N ASP A 165 6.30 16.40 -5.74
CA ASP A 165 6.92 16.00 -4.48
C ASP A 165 6.10 14.92 -3.76
N LEU A 166 4.78 15.03 -3.79
CA LEU A 166 3.90 13.97 -3.29
C LEU A 166 4.03 12.68 -4.11
N CYS A 167 4.12 12.79 -5.44
CA CYS A 167 4.34 11.64 -6.31
C CYS A 167 5.72 10.99 -6.11
N LYS A 168 6.76 11.78 -5.79
CA LYS A 168 8.08 11.29 -5.38
C LYS A 168 8.00 10.58 -4.02
N ALA A 169 7.27 11.13 -3.06
CA ALA A 169 7.05 10.49 -1.75
C ALA A 169 6.32 9.15 -1.89
N LEU A 170 5.42 9.03 -2.86
CA LEU A 170 4.75 7.77 -3.22
C LEU A 170 5.63 6.82 -4.07
N SER A 171 6.88 7.20 -4.35
CA SER A 171 7.80 6.46 -5.24
C SER A 171 7.28 6.25 -6.68
N ILE A 172 6.28 7.02 -7.11
CA ILE A 172 5.71 6.97 -8.48
C ILE A 172 6.56 7.80 -9.45
N CYS A 173 7.14 8.89 -8.97
CA CYS A 173 8.14 9.67 -9.71
C CYS A 173 9.55 9.31 -9.23
N GLY A 174 10.46 9.02 -10.17
CA GLY A 174 11.88 8.84 -9.88
C GLY A 174 12.58 10.17 -9.54
N GLY A 175 13.70 10.10 -8.83
CA GLY A 175 14.53 11.26 -8.48
C GLY A 175 15.41 11.79 -9.62
N GLY A 176 15.03 11.57 -10.88
CA GLY A 176 15.74 12.08 -12.05
C GLY A 176 14.72 12.65 -12.99
N ASP A 177 14.42 13.93 -12.82
CA ASP A 177 13.81 14.88 -13.76
C ASP A 177 13.93 16.26 -13.08
N ASP A 178 15.17 16.65 -12.79
CA ASP A 178 15.55 18.04 -12.61
C ASP A 178 16.03 18.53 -13.97
N GLU A 179 15.11 18.77 -14.91
CA GLU A 179 15.37 19.58 -16.10
C GLU A 179 14.07 20.31 -16.48
N ASP A 180 14.17 21.64 -16.29
CA ASP A 180 13.54 22.74 -17.02
C ASP A 180 12.03 22.99 -16.91
N ASP A 181 11.69 24.08 -16.22
CA ASP A 181 10.62 25.02 -16.62
C ASP A 181 11.10 26.43 -16.21
N ASP A 182 11.58 27.18 -17.21
CA ASP A 182 11.69 28.65 -17.23
C ASP A 182 10.28 29.24 -17.48
#